data_AF-A0A2G9TFF6-F1
#
_entry.id   AF-A0A2G9TFF6-F1
#
_cell.length_a   1.000
_cell.length_b   1.000
_cell.length_c   1.000
_cell.angle_alpha   90.00
_cell.angle_beta   90.00
_cell.angle_gamma   90.00
#
_symmetry.space_group_name_H-M   'P 1'
#
loop_
_entity.id
_entity.type
_entity.pdbx_description
1 polymer ?
#
loop_
_entity_poly.entity_id
_entity_poly.type
_entity_poly.pdbx_seq_one_letter_code
_entity_poly.pdbx_strand_id
1 'polypeptide(L)'
;VGLPAKSGVSGVMIVVVPNLMGIALYSPPLDRLGNSARGVAFCQKLIESFNFHNYDSLLHADSKKHDPRRRIGNRDTEIVVSLLFAAKYGDFDVVR
;
A
#
# COMPACT_ATOMS: atom_id res chain seq x y z
N VAL A 1 3.52 5.79 9.98
CA VAL A 1 3.77 4.73 8.98
C VAL A 1 2.84 3.53 9.13
N GLY A 2 2.45 3.09 10.34
CA GLY A 2 1.46 2.01 10.45
C GLY A 2 1.93 0.66 9.91
N LEU A 3 3.25 0.51 9.73
CA LEU A 3 3.93 -0.73 9.40
C LEU A 3 4.74 -1.19 10.62
N PRO A 4 4.72 -2.47 10.99
CA PRO A 4 5.63 -3.03 11.98
C PRO A 4 7.09 -2.82 11.54
N ALA A 5 7.89 -2.16 12.37
CA ALA A 5 9.29 -1.88 12.06
C ALA A 5 10.18 -1.83 13.30
N LYS A 6 11.47 -2.16 13.13
CA LYS A 6 12.51 -2.03 14.16
C LYS A 6 13.76 -1.38 13.57
N SER A 7 14.28 -0.35 14.23
CA SER A 7 15.56 0.27 13.91
C SER A 7 16.67 -0.17 14.87
N GLY A 8 17.90 -0.25 14.36
CA GLY A 8 19.13 -0.46 15.11
C GLY A 8 20.09 0.73 14.96
N VAL A 9 20.89 1.01 15.99
CA VAL A 9 21.86 2.12 16.02
C VAL A 9 22.97 2.00 14.98
N SER A 10 23.16 0.81 14.39
CA SER A 10 24.04 0.62 13.23
C SER A 10 23.50 1.26 11.93
N GLY A 11 22.30 1.85 11.96
CA GLY A 11 21.63 2.40 10.79
C GLY A 11 20.83 1.36 10.00
N VAL A 12 20.73 0.13 10.50
CA VAL A 12 19.86 -0.91 9.94
C VAL A 12 18.42 -0.71 10.41
N MET A 13 17.45 -0.85 9.52
CA MET A 13 16.03 -0.84 9.84
C MET A 13 15.32 -2.00 9.14
N ILE A 14 14.53 -2.75 9.88
CA ILE A 14 13.72 -3.85 9.35
C ILE A 14 12.26 -3.42 9.41
N VAL A 15 11.54 -3.63 8.32
CA VAL A 15 10.13 -3.27 8.15
C VAL A 15 9.40 -4.48 7.60
N VAL A 16 8.22 -4.77 8.13
CA VAL A 16 7.39 -5.89 7.69
C VAL A 16 6.09 -5.34 7.12
N VAL A 17 5.73 -5.80 5.91
CA VAL A 17 4.39 -5.65 5.35
C VAL A 17 3.70 -7.01 5.49
N PRO A 18 2.77 -7.17 6.45
CA PRO A 18 2.13 -8.45 6.72
C PRO A 18 1.51 -9.05 5.46
N ASN A 19 1.72 -10.35 5.26
CA ASN A 19 1.20 -11.12 4.13
C ASN A 19 1.69 -10.67 2.73
N LEU A 20 2.70 -9.80 2.66
CA LEU A 20 3.25 -9.33 1.38
C LEU A 20 4.77 -9.49 1.31
N MET A 21 5.52 -8.80 2.17
CA MET A 21 6.99 -8.79 2.11
C MET A 21 7.65 -8.31 3.40
N GLY A 22 8.92 -8.66 3.58
CA GLY A 22 9.82 -8.04 4.55
C GLY A 22 10.89 -7.20 3.85
N ILE A 23 11.22 -6.03 4.40
CA ILE A 23 12.18 -5.09 3.84
C ILE A 23 13.28 -4.83 4.88
N ALA A 24 14.54 -4.96 4.48
CA ALA A 24 15.69 -4.52 5.24
C ALA A 24 16.32 -3.29 4.58
N LEU A 25 16.48 -2.23 5.35
CA LEU A 25 17.05 -0.96 4.92
C LEU A 25 18.35 -0.74 5.69
N TYR A 26 19.36 -0.21 5.02
CA TYR A 26 20.62 0.15 5.66
C TYR A 26 21.03 1.56 5.27
N SER A 27 21.17 2.41 6.27
CA SER A 27 21.70 3.75 6.11
C SER A 27 22.30 4.23 7.44
N PRO A 28 23.65 4.37 7.53
CA PRO A 28 24.35 4.76 8.75
C PRO A 28 23.92 6.10 9.39
N PRO A 29 23.57 7.17 8.63
CA PRO A 29 23.12 8.42 9.24
C PRO A 29 21.83 8.25 10.05
N LEU A 30 21.91 8.57 11.34
CA LEU A 30 20.78 8.52 12.28
C LEU A 30 20.13 9.90 12.46
N ASP A 31 18.85 9.88 12.79
CA ASP A 31 18.12 11.05 13.28
C ASP A 31 18.38 11.29 14.79
N ARG A 32 17.76 12.34 15.34
CA ARG A 32 17.88 12.67 16.78
C ARG A 32 17.31 11.61 17.72
N LEU A 33 16.51 10.67 17.20
CA LEU A 33 15.87 9.60 17.96
C LEU A 33 16.62 8.26 17.83
N GLY A 34 17.73 8.22 17.09
CA GLY A 34 18.53 7.01 16.87
C GLY A 34 17.98 6.08 15.79
N ASN A 35 17.04 6.55 14.97
CA ASN A 35 16.54 5.81 13.81
C ASN A 35 17.33 6.17 12.56
N SER A 36 17.40 5.27 11.59
CA SER A 36 17.99 5.60 10.29
C SER A 36 17.18 6.70 9.58
N ALA A 37 17.77 7.89 9.40
CA ALA A 37 17.05 9.05 8.87
C ALA A 37 16.47 8.79 7.47
N ARG A 38 17.25 8.14 6.59
CA ARG A 38 16.78 7.74 5.26
C ARG A 38 15.80 6.57 5.31
N GLY A 39 15.95 5.66 6.27
CA GLY A 39 15.02 4.55 6.46
C GLY A 39 13.62 5.06 6.77
N VAL A 40 13.50 6.00 7.71
CA VAL A 40 12.22 6.63 8.07
C VAL A 40 11.62 7.36 6.86
N ALA A 41 12.42 8.16 6.15
CA ALA A 41 11.96 8.87 4.95
C ALA A 41 11.48 7.93 3.84
N PHE A 42 12.16 6.79 3.64
CA PHE A 42 11.74 5.77 2.70
C PHE A 42 10.39 5.18 3.08
N CYS A 43 10.19 4.79 4.34
CA CYS A 43 8.91 4.26 4.81
C CYS A 43 7.77 5.26 4.62
N GLN A 44 8.01 6.55 4.88
CA GLN A 44 7.02 7.61 4.66
C GLN A 44 6.55 7.62 3.20
N LYS A 45 7.50 7.66 2.25
CA LYS A 45 7.20 7.66 0.81
C LYS A 45 6.57 6.35 0.33
N LEU A 46 6.97 5.22 0.91
CA LEU A 46 6.42 3.91 0.59
C LEU A 46 4.90 3.88 0.83
N ILE A 47 4.43 4.40 1.95
CA ILE A 47 3.00 4.39 2.31
C ILE A 47 2.20 5.49 1.59
N GLU A 48 2.89 6.55 1.17
CA GLU A 48 2.29 7.57 0.30
C GLU A 48 2.04 7.01 -1.10
N SER A 49 2.93 6.16 -1.61
CA SER A 49 2.82 5.57 -2.95
C SER A 49 1.99 4.28 -3.00
N PHE A 50 1.98 3.50 -1.91
CA PHE A 50 1.36 2.17 -1.85
C PHE A 50 0.35 2.04 -0.71
N ASN A 51 -0.68 1.19 -0.87
CA ASN A 51 -1.71 0.95 0.15
C ASN A 51 -1.26 0.02 1.30
N PHE A 52 -0.01 0.14 1.75
CA PHE A 52 0.57 -0.76 2.76
C PHE A 52 0.30 -0.33 4.20
N HIS A 53 -0.41 0.77 4.44
CA HIS A 53 -0.77 1.16 5.79
C HIS A 53 -1.72 0.10 6.40
N ASN A 54 -1.49 -0.36 7.62
CA ASN A 54 -2.34 -1.40 8.25
C ASN A 54 -3.83 -1.01 8.32
N TYR A 55 -4.14 0.28 8.31
CA TYR A 55 -5.50 0.82 8.35
C TYR A 55 -5.94 1.43 7.00
N ASP A 56 -5.22 1.17 5.90
CA ASP A 56 -5.66 1.64 4.58
C ASP A 56 -6.88 0.86 4.10
N SER A 57 -7.80 1.53 3.40
CA SER A 57 -9.01 0.87 2.90
C SER A 57 -8.72 0.19 1.57
N LEU A 58 -8.95 -1.12 1.49
CA LEU A 58 -8.82 -1.88 0.24
C LEU A 58 -10.03 -1.70 -0.70
N LEU A 59 -11.15 -1.21 -0.15
CA LEU A 59 -12.43 -1.08 -0.86
C LEU A 59 -12.63 0.32 -1.45
N HIS A 60 -12.19 1.37 -0.76
CA HIS A 60 -12.30 2.75 -1.24
C HIS A 60 -11.14 3.06 -2.20
N ALA A 61 -11.42 2.90 -3.49
CA ALA A 61 -10.46 3.10 -4.59
C ALA A 61 -10.10 4.57 -4.87
N ASP A 62 -10.50 5.51 -4.00
CA ASP A 62 -10.18 6.95 -4.10
C ASP A 62 -8.71 7.26 -3.78
N SER A 63 -7.99 6.28 -3.25
CA SER A 63 -6.56 6.40 -3.04
C SER A 63 -5.85 6.24 -4.39
N LYS A 64 -5.17 7.29 -4.88
CA LYS A 64 -4.24 7.24 -6.04
C LYS A 64 -3.03 6.30 -5.82
N LYS A 65 -3.08 5.46 -4.80
CA LYS A 65 -2.01 4.57 -4.37
C LYS A 65 -2.03 3.27 -5.16
N HIS A 66 -0.84 2.74 -5.38
CA HIS A 66 -0.67 1.47 -6.05
C HIS A 66 -0.87 0.29 -5.08
N ASP A 67 -1.63 -0.72 -5.50
CA ASP A 67 -1.68 -2.01 -4.80
C ASP A 67 -1.10 -3.09 -5.72
N PRO A 68 0.13 -3.59 -5.45
CA PRO A 68 0.76 -4.61 -6.26
C PRO A 68 0.15 -6.00 -6.09
N ARG A 69 -0.76 -6.20 -5.12
CA ARG A 69 -1.49 -7.47 -4.96
C ARG A 69 -2.61 -7.63 -5.99
N ARG A 70 -3.11 -6.51 -6.53
CA ARG A 70 -4.09 -6.56 -7.60
C ARG A 70 -3.39 -7.05 -8.87
N ARG A 71 -3.96 -8.09 -9.49
CA ARG A 71 -3.48 -8.59 -10.78
C ARG A 71 -3.47 -7.44 -11.79
N ILE A 72 -2.56 -7.52 -12.77
CA ILE A 72 -2.55 -6.66 -13.97
C ILE A 72 -3.74 -7.09 -14.84
N GLY A 73 -4.95 -6.96 -14.30
CA GLY A 73 -6.21 -7.05 -15.00
C GLY A 73 -6.68 -5.63 -15.23
N ASN A 74 -7.20 -5.37 -16.42
CA ASN A 74 -7.64 -4.04 -16.83
C ASN A 74 -8.90 -3.69 -16.03
N ARG A 75 -8.73 -2.99 -14.89
CA ARG A 75 -9.81 -2.62 -13.94
C ARG A 75 -11.01 -2.02 -14.68
N ASP A 76 -10.73 -1.19 -15.67
CA ASP A 76 -11.75 -0.55 -16.48
C ASP A 76 -12.59 -1.58 -17.25
N THR A 77 -11.97 -2.67 -17.72
CA THR A 77 -12.67 -3.77 -18.38
C THR A 77 -13.54 -4.57 -17.41
N GLU A 78 -13.06 -4.87 -16.20
CA GLU A 78 -13.87 -5.59 -15.20
C GLU A 78 -15.08 -4.77 -14.75
N ILE A 79 -14.90 -3.46 -14.54
CA ILE A 79 -15.99 -2.55 -14.19
C ILE A 79 -17.00 -2.47 -15.34
N VAL A 80 -16.54 -2.28 -16.57
CA VAL A 80 -17.43 -2.19 -17.74
C VAL A 80 -18.23 -3.48 -17.95
N VAL A 81 -17.60 -4.65 -17.83
CA VAL A 81 -18.29 -5.95 -17.97
C VAL A 81 -19.31 -6.13 -16.86
N SER A 82 -18.96 -5.80 -15.61
CA SER A 82 -19.87 -5.90 -14.47
C SER A 82 -21.08 -4.96 -14.64
N LEU A 83 -20.85 -3.74 -15.12
CA LEU A 83 -21.91 -2.77 -15.39
C LEU A 83 -22.85 -3.22 -16.53
N LEU A 84 -22.29 -3.75 -17.63
CA LEU A 84 -23.05 -4.32 -18.73
C LEU A 84 -23.91 -5.51 -18.29
N PHE A 85 -23.38 -6.36 -17.41
CA PHE A 85 -24.12 -7.49 -16.85
C PHE A 85 -25.25 -7.00 -15.95
N ALA A 86 -25.01 -6.05 -15.05
CA ALA A 86 -26.04 -5.46 -14.19
C ALA A 86 -27.17 -4.81 -15.02
N ALA A 87 -26.82 -4.06 -16.07
CA ALA A 87 -27.78 -3.46 -16.98
C ALA A 87 -28.63 -4.52 -17.71
N LYS A 88 -28.04 -5.66 -18.09
CA LYS A 88 -28.78 -6.78 -18.73
C LYS A 88 -29.84 -7.37 -17.80
N TYR A 89 -29.54 -7.54 -16.51
CA TYR A 89 -30.50 -8.11 -15.54
C TYR A 89 -31.42 -7.06 -14.90
N GLY A 90 -31.26 -5.78 -15.23
CA GLY A 90 -32.04 -4.68 -14.66
C GLY A 90 -31.74 -4.45 -13.17
N ASP A 91 -30.53 -4.81 -12.72
CA ASP A 91 -30.10 -4.59 -11.34
C ASP A 91 -29.59 -3.14 -11.18
N PHE A 92 -30.50 -2.25 -10.78
CA PHE A 92 -30.22 -0.81 -10.67
C PHE A 92 -29.45 -0.44 -9.39
N ASP A 93 -29.38 -1.33 -8.39
CA ASP A 93 -28.62 -1.08 -7.17
C ASP A 93 -27.10 -1.11 -7.42
N VAL A 94 -26.65 -1.91 -8.40
CA VAL A 94 -25.23 -2.02 -8.79
C VAL A 94 -24.79 -0.90 -9.74
N VAL A 95 -25.73 -0.28 -10.45
CA VAL A 95 -25.45 0.77 -11.47
C VAL A 95 -25.36 2.17 -10.86
N ARG A 96 -25.90 2.37 -9.66
CA ARG A 96 -25.97 3.67 -8.97
C ARG A 96 -24.69 4.01 -8.21
#